data_AF-A0A970P9L4-F1
#
_entry.id   AF-A0A970P9L4-F1
#
_cell.length_a   1.000
_cell.length_b   1.000
_cell.length_c   1.000
_cell.angle_alpha   90.00
_cell.angle_beta   90.00
_cell.angle_gamma   90.00
#
_symmetry.space_group_name_H-M   'P 1'
#
loop_
_entity.id
_entity.type
_entity.pdbx_description
1 polymer ?
#
loop_
_entity_poly.entity_id
_entity_poly.type
_entity_poly.pdbx_seq_one_letter_code
_entity_poly.pdbx_strand_id
1 'polypeptide(L)'
;MSEPTVGAYPATLTAALAYAARGWPIIPLHGCAHPAHAPAGASHAQEQCTCGDPKCKSQGKHPRTANGVHDATTDPAIIRDWWQRWPDANVGIALPENAVVLDVDGGEGQASLSGEHIPLTVCALTARGFHYYFRLPKGAVRNVTGLRPGLDVKTAGGYVVAPPSRHASGLQYEWADGLAPGEVAIADCPQWLSTLLRDRKPSPNPRFANGELEVIPEGRRNSTLTSYAGRLRSLGMSYGEMLTVLQLHNRTCCKPPLGDGEVRSIARSVAGYPAGAVRVDRKIVNANIGDGAKLLAALLSAGVPDDEIPTAANVSTRTADRWWKELREAKLESVARTPSRRHVRIPRGMLLDPTLSTGVKATAMTLAAYMNDGRGQVGQEALAEARDTRRATISEHVALLEAEGYIVISREAYCGAKGRRRHCNRYRWMDAEMTDDRPAERPQAEVDDTKRTSSRARQNSYVSPKPFGGGGGGVVCRELLCITKPHTKSYGGPEGAGSRTRAANEVKTPAGHDEIARAISRERGLQVDYVQILLQRHGTQNVCNALGYQHSGV
;
A
#
# COMPACT_ATOMS: atom_id res chain seq x y z
N MET A 1 -28.59 5.42 -43.24
CA MET A 1 -27.26 5.98 -42.93
C MET A 1 -26.24 4.96 -43.37
N SER A 2 -25.50 5.29 -44.41
CA SER A 2 -24.52 4.41 -45.05
C SER A 2 -23.38 4.09 -44.07
N GLU A 3 -23.01 2.82 -43.96
CA GLU A 3 -21.81 2.40 -43.22
C GLU A 3 -20.58 3.12 -43.80
N PRO A 4 -19.70 3.68 -42.97
CA PRO A 4 -18.49 4.32 -43.46
C PRO A 4 -17.55 3.24 -44.02
N THR A 5 -17.09 3.49 -45.24
CA THR A 5 -16.08 2.72 -45.97
C THR A 5 -14.84 2.43 -45.12
N VAL A 6 -14.39 1.18 -45.14
CA VAL A 6 -13.23 0.63 -44.42
C VAL A 6 -11.94 1.38 -44.78
N GLY A 7 -11.65 2.47 -44.07
CA GLY A 7 -10.29 2.97 -43.93
C GLY A 7 -9.52 2.00 -43.03
N ALA A 8 -8.37 1.51 -43.49
CA ALA A 8 -7.54 0.60 -42.70
C ALA A 8 -7.21 1.23 -41.34
N TYR A 9 -7.75 0.66 -40.26
CA TYR A 9 -7.44 1.12 -38.91
C TYR A 9 -5.92 1.09 -38.65
N PRO A 10 -5.40 1.97 -37.78
CA PRO A 10 -4.01 1.88 -37.34
C PRO A 10 -3.67 0.45 -36.90
N ALA A 11 -2.49 -0.04 -37.27
CA ALA A 11 -2.08 -1.42 -36.96
C ALA A 11 -2.19 -1.73 -35.45
N THR A 12 -1.93 -0.74 -34.58
CA THR A 12 -2.07 -0.87 -33.13
C THR A 12 -3.53 -1.02 -32.69
N LEU A 13 -4.50 -0.34 -33.34
CA LEU A 13 -5.93 -0.54 -33.06
C LEU A 13 -6.39 -1.92 -33.49
N THR A 14 -6.01 -2.35 -34.70
CA THR A 14 -6.34 -3.68 -35.21
C THR A 14 -5.83 -4.77 -34.27
N ALA A 15 -4.59 -4.65 -33.80
CA ALA A 15 -4.01 -5.56 -32.83
C ALA A 15 -4.70 -5.49 -31.46
N ALA A 16 -4.98 -4.29 -30.94
CA ALA A 16 -5.70 -4.09 -29.69
C ALA A 16 -7.06 -4.80 -29.69
N LEU A 17 -7.85 -4.63 -30.74
CA LEU A 17 -9.14 -5.31 -30.89
C LEU A 17 -8.97 -6.84 -31.01
N ALA A 18 -7.95 -7.31 -31.71
CA ALA A 18 -7.67 -8.74 -31.84
C ALA A 18 -7.23 -9.39 -30.51
N TYR A 19 -6.52 -8.66 -29.65
CA TYR A 19 -6.17 -9.11 -28.30
C TYR A 19 -7.38 -9.08 -27.37
N ALA A 20 -8.18 -8.01 -27.41
CA ALA A 20 -9.41 -7.91 -26.63
C ALA A 20 -10.40 -9.05 -26.96
N ALA A 21 -10.51 -9.42 -28.24
CA ALA A 21 -11.32 -10.57 -28.69
C ALA A 21 -10.82 -11.92 -28.14
N ARG A 22 -9.54 -12.03 -27.76
CA ARG A 22 -8.97 -13.19 -27.05
C ARG A 22 -9.20 -13.12 -25.53
N GLY A 23 -9.92 -12.10 -25.05
CA GLY A 23 -10.16 -11.87 -23.63
C GLY A 23 -8.99 -11.21 -22.91
N TRP A 24 -8.03 -10.62 -23.63
CA TRP A 24 -6.89 -9.94 -23.02
C TRP A 24 -7.22 -8.46 -22.81
N PRO A 25 -7.27 -7.96 -21.55
CA PRO A 25 -7.62 -6.57 -21.31
C PRO A 25 -6.55 -5.61 -21.83
N ILE A 26 -6.99 -4.58 -22.54
CA ILE A 26 -6.15 -3.62 -23.24
C ILE A 26 -6.15 -2.28 -22.56
N ILE A 27 -5.02 -1.60 -22.62
CA ILE A 27 -4.86 -0.21 -22.22
C ILE A 27 -4.03 0.57 -23.24
N PRO A 28 -4.42 1.81 -23.61
CA PRO A 28 -3.63 2.66 -24.48
C PRO A 28 -2.44 3.23 -23.72
N LEU A 29 -1.26 3.05 -24.29
CA LEU A 29 -0.01 3.62 -23.78
C LEU A 29 0.39 4.83 -24.60
N HIS A 30 1.15 5.74 -23.99
CA HIS A 30 1.83 6.78 -24.73
C HIS A 30 2.72 6.14 -25.78
N GLY A 31 2.73 6.69 -27.00
CA GLY A 31 3.69 6.35 -28.05
C GLY A 31 4.95 7.21 -27.98
N CYS A 32 5.89 6.93 -28.89
CA CYS A 32 7.01 7.81 -29.21
C CYS A 32 6.69 8.47 -30.56
N ALA A 33 6.71 9.81 -30.61
CA ALA A 33 6.24 10.54 -31.77
C ALA A 33 7.08 10.21 -33.02
N HIS A 34 6.40 9.75 -34.08
CA HIS A 34 6.99 9.58 -35.39
C HIS A 34 7.30 10.97 -35.99
N PRO A 35 8.41 11.17 -36.74
CA PRO A 35 8.74 12.45 -37.36
C PRO A 35 7.63 13.06 -38.22
N ALA A 36 6.75 12.22 -38.79
CA ALA A 36 5.60 12.64 -39.59
C ALA A 36 4.44 13.28 -38.79
N HIS A 37 4.46 13.20 -37.46
CA HIS A 37 3.45 13.81 -36.58
C HIS A 37 4.07 14.83 -35.60
N ALA A 38 5.33 15.20 -35.81
CA ALA A 38 5.95 16.28 -35.07
C ALA A 38 5.35 17.63 -35.50
N PRO A 39 4.98 18.53 -34.57
CA PRO A 39 4.57 19.87 -34.92
C PRO A 39 5.67 20.57 -35.74
N ALA A 40 5.28 21.31 -36.78
CA ALA A 40 6.21 21.98 -37.68
C ALA A 40 7.12 22.94 -36.87
N GLY A 41 8.43 22.64 -36.85
CA GLY A 41 9.44 23.43 -36.13
C GLY A 41 10.28 22.66 -35.10
N ALA A 42 9.99 21.38 -34.83
CA ALA A 42 10.83 20.56 -33.95
C ALA A 42 12.15 20.15 -34.66
N SER A 43 13.25 20.82 -34.34
CA SER A 43 14.58 20.48 -34.85
C SER A 43 15.17 19.26 -34.11
N HIS A 44 15.61 18.28 -34.89
CA HIS A 44 16.48 17.13 -34.53
C HIS A 44 15.89 16.01 -33.63
N ALA A 45 15.35 14.98 -34.29
CA ALA A 45 15.73 13.56 -34.18
C ALA A 45 15.95 12.91 -32.79
N GLN A 46 15.05 13.14 -31.84
CA GLN A 46 14.76 12.15 -30.79
C GLN A 46 13.24 11.95 -30.73
N GLU A 47 12.78 10.70 -30.83
CA GLU A 47 11.38 10.32 -30.75
C GLU A 47 10.84 10.67 -29.35
N GLN A 48 10.35 11.90 -29.17
CA GLN A 48 9.87 12.35 -27.87
C GLN A 48 8.59 11.61 -27.49
N CYS A 49 8.46 11.27 -26.21
CA CYS A 49 7.26 10.63 -25.71
C CYS A 49 6.06 11.55 -25.93
N THR A 50 4.95 10.97 -26.40
CA THR A 50 3.68 11.66 -26.64
C THR A 50 3.00 12.18 -25.36
N CYS A 51 3.64 12.03 -24.19
CA CYS A 51 3.20 12.64 -22.93
C CYS A 51 3.64 14.10 -22.79
N GLY A 52 4.52 14.59 -23.65
CA GLY A 52 5.02 15.96 -23.64
C GLY A 52 6.09 16.24 -22.59
N ASP A 53 6.48 15.25 -21.77
CA ASP A 53 7.61 15.40 -20.83
C ASP A 53 8.94 15.08 -21.54
N PRO A 54 9.83 16.07 -21.75
CA PRO A 54 11.12 15.86 -22.40
C PRO A 54 12.08 14.99 -21.57
N LYS A 55 11.81 14.78 -20.28
CA LYS A 55 12.60 13.93 -19.38
C LYS A 55 11.88 12.63 -19.02
N CYS A 56 10.87 12.23 -19.79
CA CYS A 56 10.12 11.01 -19.55
C CYS A 56 11.06 9.79 -19.48
N LYS A 57 11.05 9.09 -18.35
CA LYS A 57 11.87 7.88 -18.12
C LYS A 57 11.24 6.59 -18.67
N SER A 58 9.99 6.64 -19.12
CA SER A 58 9.22 5.48 -19.60
C SER A 58 8.57 5.75 -20.96
N GLN A 59 9.34 6.37 -21.85
CA GLN A 59 8.90 6.78 -23.18
C GLN A 59 8.26 5.62 -23.93
N GLY A 60 7.05 5.81 -24.45
CA GLY A 60 6.36 4.77 -25.21
C GLY A 60 5.70 3.66 -24.37
N LYS A 61 5.83 3.69 -23.02
CA LYS A 61 5.51 2.53 -22.17
C LYS A 61 4.51 2.81 -21.05
N HIS A 62 4.18 4.07 -20.75
CA HIS A 62 3.27 4.39 -19.64
C HIS A 62 1.84 4.67 -20.12
N PRO A 63 0.81 4.44 -19.28
CA PRO A 63 -0.59 4.56 -19.70
C PRO A 63 -1.01 5.98 -20.02
N ARG A 64 -1.98 6.12 -20.94
CA ARG A 64 -2.66 7.40 -21.24
C ARG A 64 -3.88 7.66 -20.34
N THR A 65 -4.37 6.64 -19.64
CA THR A 65 -5.58 6.73 -18.81
C THR A 65 -5.25 7.10 -17.36
N ALA A 66 -6.22 7.71 -16.66
CA ALA A 66 -6.02 8.29 -15.33
C ALA A 66 -5.70 7.26 -14.24
N ASN A 67 -6.38 6.09 -14.24
CA ASN A 67 -6.11 5.03 -13.27
C ASN A 67 -5.10 4.01 -13.78
N GLY A 68 -4.41 4.32 -14.88
CA GLY A 68 -3.43 3.44 -15.51
C GLY A 68 -4.00 2.06 -15.79
N VAL A 69 -3.22 1.01 -15.50
CA VAL A 69 -3.57 -0.40 -15.79
C VAL A 69 -4.95 -0.83 -15.28
N HIS A 70 -5.48 -0.17 -14.25
CA HIS A 70 -6.79 -0.47 -13.69
C HIS A 70 -7.95 -0.07 -14.60
N ASP A 71 -7.72 0.79 -15.60
CA ASP A 71 -8.71 1.12 -16.64
C ASP A 71 -8.72 0.10 -17.79
N ALA A 72 -7.84 -0.91 -17.78
CA ALA A 72 -7.73 -1.86 -18.89
C ALA A 72 -9.05 -2.62 -19.13
N THR A 73 -9.43 -2.80 -20.39
CA THR A 73 -10.74 -3.35 -20.77
C THR A 73 -10.65 -4.27 -21.98
N THR A 74 -11.61 -5.18 -22.11
CA THR A 74 -11.83 -5.97 -23.34
C THR A 74 -12.99 -5.42 -24.18
N ASP A 75 -13.63 -4.34 -23.76
CA ASP A 75 -14.75 -3.75 -24.49
C ASP A 75 -14.26 -3.05 -25.78
N PRO A 76 -14.66 -3.55 -26.97
CA PRO A 76 -14.21 -2.99 -28.23
C PRO A 76 -14.74 -1.58 -28.50
N ALA A 77 -15.83 -1.14 -27.85
CA ALA A 77 -16.30 0.23 -27.97
C ALA A 77 -15.37 1.21 -27.25
N ILE A 78 -14.98 0.89 -26.00
CA ILE A 78 -14.03 1.69 -25.22
C ILE A 78 -12.66 1.74 -25.92
N ILE A 79 -12.19 0.60 -26.45
CA ILE A 79 -10.91 0.52 -27.16
C ILE A 79 -10.93 1.41 -28.43
N ARG A 80 -12.00 1.37 -29.23
CA ARG A 80 -12.10 2.25 -30.41
C ARG A 80 -12.10 3.73 -30.02
N ASP A 81 -12.82 4.09 -28.97
CA ASP A 81 -12.86 5.47 -28.48
C ASP A 81 -11.47 5.97 -28.02
N TRP A 82 -10.68 5.11 -27.33
CA TRP A 82 -9.30 5.45 -26.98
C TRP A 82 -8.42 5.70 -28.20
N TRP A 83 -8.48 4.85 -29.23
CA TRP A 83 -7.68 5.03 -30.45
C TRP A 83 -8.19 6.14 -31.36
N GLN A 84 -9.46 6.53 -31.25
CA GLN A 84 -9.96 7.76 -31.88
C GLN A 84 -9.32 8.99 -31.25
N ARG A 85 -9.15 8.99 -29.92
CA ARG A 85 -8.48 10.07 -29.18
C ARG A 85 -6.96 10.05 -29.35
N TRP A 86 -6.36 8.87 -29.45
CA TRP A 86 -4.92 8.66 -29.54
C TRP A 86 -4.56 7.67 -30.65
N PRO A 87 -4.59 8.08 -31.93
CA PRO A 87 -4.36 7.20 -33.07
C PRO A 87 -2.96 6.55 -33.09
N ASP A 88 -2.00 7.17 -32.42
CA ASP A 88 -0.60 6.77 -32.30
C ASP A 88 -0.30 5.98 -31.01
N ALA A 89 -1.33 5.58 -30.25
CA ALA A 89 -1.14 4.87 -28.99
C ALA A 89 -0.44 3.52 -29.22
N ASN A 90 0.49 3.23 -28.32
CA ASN A 90 1.03 1.89 -28.14
C ASN A 90 0.00 1.01 -27.41
N VAL A 91 0.12 -0.30 -27.60
CA VAL A 91 -0.79 -1.30 -27.03
C VAL A 91 -0.20 -1.86 -25.75
N GLY A 92 -0.90 -1.70 -24.64
CA GLY A 92 -0.62 -2.41 -23.39
C GLY A 92 -1.60 -3.57 -23.18
N ILE A 93 -1.09 -4.73 -22.77
CA ILE A 93 -1.91 -5.87 -22.32
C ILE A 93 -1.80 -5.97 -20.80
N ALA A 94 -2.92 -5.77 -20.10
CA ALA A 94 -2.99 -6.03 -18.67
C ALA A 94 -3.12 -7.54 -18.41
N LEU A 95 -2.38 -8.04 -17.43
CA LEU A 95 -2.29 -9.48 -17.20
C LEU A 95 -3.40 -9.96 -16.24
N PRO A 96 -4.13 -11.05 -16.57
CA PRO A 96 -5.08 -11.66 -15.65
C PRO A 96 -4.38 -12.44 -14.53
N GLU A 97 -5.12 -12.82 -13.48
CA GLU A 97 -4.60 -13.52 -12.29
C GLU A 97 -3.89 -14.85 -12.57
N ASN A 98 -4.17 -15.45 -13.72
CA ASN A 98 -3.62 -16.74 -14.13
C ASN A 98 -2.54 -16.63 -15.21
N ALA A 99 -2.00 -15.43 -15.46
CA ALA A 99 -0.94 -15.19 -16.43
C ALA A 99 0.31 -14.62 -15.76
N VAL A 100 1.45 -14.98 -16.30
CA VAL A 100 2.76 -14.43 -15.95
C VAL A 100 3.56 -14.17 -17.22
N VAL A 101 4.25 -13.05 -17.28
CA VAL A 101 5.21 -12.75 -18.34
C VAL A 101 6.60 -12.64 -17.74
N LEU A 102 7.54 -13.41 -18.27
CA LEU A 102 8.96 -13.27 -17.99
C LEU A 102 9.54 -12.30 -19.02
N ASP A 103 9.97 -11.13 -18.53
CA ASP A 103 10.61 -10.08 -19.30
C ASP A 103 12.14 -10.23 -19.18
N VAL A 104 12.75 -10.57 -20.30
CA VAL A 104 14.18 -10.88 -20.42
C VAL A 104 14.84 -9.71 -21.13
N ASP A 105 15.63 -8.94 -20.38
CA ASP A 105 16.24 -7.70 -20.83
C ASP A 105 17.73 -7.91 -21.17
N GLY A 106 18.11 -7.72 -22.44
CA GLY A 106 19.51 -7.67 -22.88
C GLY A 106 20.27 -8.98 -22.77
N GLY A 107 21.59 -8.89 -22.98
CA GLY A 107 22.50 -10.03 -22.81
C GLY A 107 22.60 -10.51 -21.36
N GLU A 108 22.37 -9.63 -20.38
CA GLU A 108 22.37 -9.99 -18.96
C GLU A 108 21.18 -10.90 -18.61
N GLY A 109 19.98 -10.58 -19.10
CA GLY A 109 18.80 -11.43 -18.92
C GLY A 109 18.99 -12.80 -19.58
N GLN A 110 19.56 -12.83 -20.79
CA GLN A 110 19.88 -14.09 -21.47
C GLN A 110 20.92 -14.92 -20.70
N ALA A 111 21.97 -14.29 -20.17
CA ALA A 111 22.96 -14.97 -19.33
C ALA A 111 22.33 -15.55 -18.05
N SER A 112 21.39 -14.84 -17.43
CA SER A 112 20.64 -15.28 -16.25
C SER A 112 19.70 -16.47 -16.49
N LEU A 113 19.44 -16.81 -17.76
CA LEU A 113 18.70 -18.00 -18.18
C LEU A 113 19.60 -19.19 -18.51
N SER A 114 20.92 -19.04 -18.45
CA SER A 114 21.86 -20.12 -18.78
C SER A 114 21.58 -21.37 -17.91
N GLY A 115 21.32 -22.50 -18.57
CA GLY A 115 20.99 -23.77 -17.91
C GLY A 115 19.51 -23.95 -17.55
N GLU A 116 18.66 -22.93 -17.70
CA GLU A 116 17.22 -23.03 -17.47
C GLU A 116 16.49 -23.38 -18.78
N HIS A 117 15.58 -24.36 -18.73
CA HIS A 117 14.75 -24.69 -19.89
C HIS A 117 13.53 -23.76 -19.97
N ILE A 118 13.37 -23.07 -21.11
CA ILE A 118 12.16 -22.32 -21.45
C ILE A 118 11.32 -23.19 -22.40
N PRO A 119 10.10 -23.59 -22.00
CA PRO A 119 9.22 -24.34 -22.90
C PRO A 119 8.75 -23.44 -24.04
N LEU A 120 8.46 -24.06 -25.19
CA LEU A 120 7.89 -23.36 -26.34
C LEU A 120 6.57 -22.71 -25.94
N THR A 121 6.49 -21.38 -26.08
CA THR A 121 5.33 -20.59 -25.69
C THR A 121 5.24 -19.32 -26.52
N VAL A 122 4.14 -18.57 -26.36
CA VAL A 122 3.97 -17.26 -26.97
C VAL A 122 5.12 -16.34 -26.54
N CYS A 123 5.78 -15.74 -27.52
CA CYS A 123 6.99 -14.93 -27.31
C CYS A 123 6.95 -13.65 -28.15
N ALA A 124 7.15 -12.50 -27.50
CA ALA A 124 7.34 -11.22 -28.20
C ALA A 124 8.81 -10.78 -28.14
N LEU A 125 9.30 -10.29 -29.28
CA LEU A 125 10.56 -9.59 -29.40
C LEU A 125 10.40 -8.16 -28.87
N THR A 126 11.31 -7.75 -27.98
CA THR A 126 11.40 -6.39 -27.46
C THR A 126 12.64 -5.71 -28.06
N ALA A 127 12.79 -4.41 -27.83
CA ALA A 127 13.96 -3.67 -28.32
C ALA A 127 15.31 -4.21 -27.81
N ARG A 128 15.33 -4.96 -26.70
CA ARG A 128 16.57 -5.46 -26.08
C ARG A 128 16.50 -6.94 -25.71
N GLY A 129 15.40 -7.64 -25.94
CA GLY A 129 15.24 -9.03 -25.50
C GLY A 129 13.85 -9.58 -25.78
N PHE A 130 13.23 -10.24 -24.80
CA PHE A 130 12.06 -11.09 -25.03
C PHE A 130 11.02 -11.00 -23.91
N HIS A 131 9.74 -11.08 -24.28
CA HIS A 131 8.65 -11.36 -23.34
C HIS A 131 8.13 -12.78 -23.58
N TYR A 132 8.32 -13.68 -22.61
CA TYR A 132 7.75 -15.03 -22.64
C TYR A 132 6.48 -15.10 -21.79
N TYR A 133 5.38 -15.54 -22.39
CA TYR A 133 4.07 -15.60 -21.73
C TYR A 133 3.82 -17.01 -21.21
N PHE A 134 3.39 -17.15 -19.96
CA PHE A 134 3.05 -18.45 -19.37
C PHE A 134 1.74 -18.40 -18.57
N ARG A 135 1.12 -19.56 -18.40
CA ARG A 135 0.02 -19.79 -17.47
C ARG A 135 0.58 -20.02 -16.07
N LEU A 136 0.03 -19.32 -15.08
CA LEU A 136 0.37 -19.48 -13.67
C LEU A 136 -0.88 -19.90 -12.88
N PRO A 137 -0.85 -20.98 -12.07
CA PRO A 137 -1.97 -21.33 -11.20
C PRO A 137 -2.33 -20.18 -10.26
N LYS A 138 -3.62 -20.00 -9.98
CA LYS A 138 -4.11 -18.91 -9.11
C LYS A 138 -3.47 -19.01 -7.71
N GLY A 139 -2.66 -18.02 -7.35
CA GLY A 139 -1.97 -18.03 -6.06
C GLY A 139 -0.76 -17.10 -6.00
N ALA A 140 -1.02 -15.82 -5.70
CA ALA A 140 -0.16 -14.93 -4.90
C ALA A 140 1.29 -14.66 -5.36
N VAL A 141 1.52 -14.41 -6.65
CA VAL A 141 2.78 -13.77 -7.10
C VAL A 141 2.49 -12.34 -7.53
N ARG A 142 3.21 -11.37 -6.94
CA ARG A 142 3.20 -9.95 -7.36
C ARG A 142 4.24 -9.72 -8.45
N ASN A 143 4.12 -8.61 -9.18
CA ASN A 143 5.18 -8.16 -10.10
C ASN A 143 6.54 -8.17 -9.40
N VAL A 144 7.53 -8.76 -10.04
CA VAL A 144 8.90 -8.83 -9.53
C VAL A 144 9.81 -8.11 -10.51
N THR A 145 10.48 -7.07 -10.04
CA THR A 145 11.62 -6.50 -10.75
C THR A 145 12.91 -7.06 -10.18
N GLY A 146 13.84 -7.43 -11.06
CA GLY A 146 15.12 -8.04 -10.70
C GLY A 146 14.96 -9.39 -9.99
N LEU A 147 14.22 -10.33 -10.61
CA LEU A 147 14.17 -11.72 -10.16
C LEU A 147 15.58 -12.34 -10.17
N ARG A 148 16.31 -12.07 -11.24
CA ARG A 148 17.75 -12.23 -11.44
C ARG A 148 18.22 -11.01 -12.27
N PRO A 149 19.53 -10.78 -12.43
CA PRO A 149 20.01 -9.70 -13.30
C PRO A 149 19.39 -9.80 -14.70
N GLY A 150 18.78 -8.71 -15.19
CA GLY A 150 18.07 -8.69 -16.47
C GLY A 150 16.79 -9.53 -16.58
N LEU A 151 16.27 -10.10 -15.47
CA LEU A 151 15.00 -10.85 -15.47
C LEU A 151 13.93 -10.17 -14.62
N ASP A 152 12.85 -9.77 -15.25
CA ASP A 152 11.66 -9.19 -14.65
C ASP A 152 10.45 -10.12 -14.82
N VAL A 153 9.49 -10.04 -13.90
CA VAL A 153 8.24 -10.81 -13.95
C VAL A 153 7.05 -9.86 -13.81
N LYS A 154 6.15 -9.93 -14.78
CA LYS A 154 4.85 -9.23 -14.76
C LYS A 154 3.73 -10.25 -14.51
N THR A 155 2.77 -9.86 -13.69
CA THR A 155 1.61 -10.64 -13.21
C THR A 155 0.40 -9.71 -13.12
N ALA A 156 -0.72 -10.21 -12.58
CA ALA A 156 -1.91 -9.40 -12.36
C ALA A 156 -1.66 -8.11 -11.57
N GLY A 157 -2.34 -7.03 -11.99
CA GLY A 157 -2.07 -5.67 -11.54
C GLY A 157 -0.88 -5.01 -12.25
N GLY A 158 -0.22 -5.70 -13.17
CA GLY A 158 0.74 -5.15 -14.13
C GLY A 158 0.27 -5.30 -15.58
N TYR A 159 1.04 -4.72 -16.49
CA TYR A 159 0.83 -4.84 -17.94
C TYR A 159 2.17 -4.96 -18.66
N VAL A 160 2.11 -5.39 -19.91
CA VAL A 160 3.25 -5.47 -20.84
C VAL A 160 2.93 -4.68 -22.11
N VAL A 161 3.96 -4.13 -22.74
CA VAL A 161 3.84 -3.54 -24.08
C VAL A 161 3.76 -4.67 -25.09
N ALA A 162 2.79 -4.60 -26.00
CA ALA A 162 2.49 -5.66 -26.96
C ALA A 162 2.77 -5.24 -28.41
N PRO A 163 3.13 -6.17 -29.30
CA PRO A 163 3.18 -5.92 -30.73
C PRO A 163 1.86 -5.32 -31.27
N PRO A 164 1.86 -4.39 -32.24
CA PRO A 164 3.00 -3.84 -32.97
C PRO A 164 3.45 -2.47 -32.41
N SER A 165 3.49 -2.30 -31.07
CA SER A 165 3.92 -1.05 -30.43
C SER A 165 5.34 -0.63 -30.81
N ARG A 166 5.68 0.65 -30.73
CA ARG A 166 7.06 1.16 -30.96
C ARG A 166 7.77 1.48 -29.66
N HIS A 167 9.04 1.09 -29.59
CA HIS A 167 9.98 1.50 -28.56
C HIS A 167 10.62 2.84 -28.92
N ALA A 168 11.10 3.60 -27.92
CA ALA A 168 11.80 4.88 -28.14
C ALA A 168 13.14 4.79 -28.90
N SER A 169 13.59 3.57 -29.19
CA SER A 169 14.75 3.33 -30.07
C SER A 169 14.35 3.22 -31.55
N GLY A 170 13.09 3.47 -31.90
CA GLY A 170 12.53 3.22 -33.23
C GLY A 170 12.18 1.75 -33.53
N LEU A 171 12.63 0.79 -32.71
CA LEU A 171 12.33 -0.63 -32.88
C LEU A 171 10.86 -0.93 -32.56
N GLN A 172 10.25 -1.79 -33.36
CA GLN A 172 8.89 -2.26 -33.16
C GLN A 172 8.88 -3.54 -32.32
N TYR A 173 7.91 -3.66 -31.42
CA TYR A 173 7.61 -4.93 -30.76
C TYR A 173 6.98 -5.86 -31.79
N GLU A 174 7.50 -7.08 -31.90
CA GLU A 174 7.03 -8.09 -32.86
C GLU A 174 6.79 -9.42 -32.14
N TRP A 175 5.90 -10.25 -32.66
CA TRP A 175 5.83 -11.64 -32.21
C TRP A 175 7.00 -12.41 -32.85
N ALA A 176 7.68 -13.26 -32.08
CA ALA A 176 8.70 -14.13 -32.66
C ALA A 176 8.07 -15.09 -33.67
N ASP A 177 8.80 -15.43 -34.73
CA ASP A 177 8.30 -16.24 -35.85
C ASP A 177 7.67 -17.56 -35.36
N GLY A 178 6.39 -17.78 -35.71
CA GLY A 178 5.62 -18.96 -35.31
C GLY A 178 5.20 -19.01 -33.85
N LEU A 179 5.47 -17.96 -33.06
CA LEU A 179 5.17 -17.87 -31.64
C LEU A 179 4.15 -16.78 -31.31
N ALA A 180 3.33 -16.36 -32.29
CA ALA A 180 2.28 -15.38 -32.06
C ALA A 180 1.07 -16.00 -31.34
N PRO A 181 0.21 -15.17 -30.70
CA PRO A 181 -1.02 -15.63 -30.07
C PRO A 181 -1.99 -16.30 -31.05
N GLY A 182 -2.12 -17.63 -30.93
CA GLY A 182 -2.95 -18.46 -31.81
C GLY A 182 -2.14 -19.37 -32.75
N GLU A 183 -0.84 -19.12 -32.91
CA GLU A 183 0.08 -20.02 -33.60
C GLU A 183 0.66 -21.06 -32.64
N VAL A 184 0.93 -20.65 -31.40
CA VAL A 184 1.39 -21.51 -30.31
C VAL A 184 0.49 -21.34 -29.09
N ALA A 185 0.32 -22.43 -28.34
CA ALA A 185 -0.36 -22.38 -27.06
C ALA A 185 0.51 -21.67 -26.00
N ILE A 186 -0.12 -20.92 -25.09
CA ILE A 186 0.57 -20.41 -23.90
C ILE A 186 0.90 -21.61 -23.01
N ALA A 187 2.20 -21.85 -22.80
CA ALA A 187 2.68 -22.96 -21.96
C ALA A 187 2.45 -22.70 -20.47
N ASP A 188 2.54 -23.77 -19.68
CA ASP A 188 2.60 -23.65 -18.23
C ASP A 188 3.90 -23.02 -17.76
N CYS A 189 3.82 -22.24 -16.68
CA CYS A 189 4.98 -21.63 -16.06
C CYS A 189 6.02 -22.71 -15.70
N PRO A 190 7.26 -22.61 -16.21
CA PRO A 190 8.26 -23.65 -15.99
C PRO A 190 8.60 -23.78 -14.51
N GLN A 191 8.92 -25.01 -14.09
CA GLN A 191 9.07 -25.34 -12.67
C GLN A 191 10.12 -24.44 -11.98
N TRP A 192 11.26 -24.17 -12.63
CA TRP A 192 12.32 -23.30 -12.08
C TRP A 192 11.78 -21.90 -11.77
N LEU A 193 11.01 -21.30 -12.68
CA LEU A 193 10.43 -19.97 -12.50
C LEU A 193 9.38 -20.01 -11.38
N SER A 194 8.52 -21.01 -11.38
CA SER A 194 7.51 -21.19 -10.32
C SER A 194 8.14 -21.36 -8.93
N THR A 195 9.28 -22.04 -8.83
CA THR A 195 10.03 -22.24 -7.59
C THR A 195 10.67 -20.94 -7.14
N LEU A 196 11.33 -20.20 -8.03
CA LEU A 196 11.88 -18.87 -7.70
C LEU A 196 10.80 -17.90 -7.22
N LEU A 197 9.61 -17.94 -7.82
CA LEU A 197 8.49 -17.09 -7.43
C LEU A 197 7.89 -17.48 -6.07
N ARG A 198 7.88 -18.78 -5.72
CA ARG A 198 7.39 -19.29 -4.43
C ARG A 198 8.39 -19.11 -3.28
N ASP A 199 9.66 -19.39 -3.54
CA ASP A 199 10.73 -19.32 -2.54
C ASP A 199 11.09 -17.88 -2.18
N ARG A 200 10.62 -16.92 -3.00
CA ARG A 200 10.62 -15.52 -2.65
C ARG A 200 9.70 -15.31 -1.46
N LYS A 201 10.29 -15.32 -0.26
CA LYS A 201 9.70 -14.65 0.90
C LYS A 201 9.30 -13.25 0.42
N PRO A 202 8.08 -12.75 0.74
CA PRO A 202 7.76 -11.34 0.51
C PRO A 202 8.98 -10.56 0.94
N SER A 203 9.52 -9.71 0.05
CA SER A 203 10.63 -8.81 0.39
C SER A 203 10.36 -8.38 1.82
N PRO A 204 11.24 -8.68 2.79
CA PRO A 204 10.94 -8.44 4.18
C PRO A 204 10.30 -7.06 4.21
N ASN A 205 9.07 -6.93 4.71
CA ASN A 205 8.58 -5.63 5.16
C ASN A 205 9.82 -4.98 5.74
N PRO A 206 10.28 -3.80 5.29
CA PRO A 206 11.50 -3.24 5.83
C PRO A 206 11.29 -3.20 7.33
N ARG A 207 11.86 -4.20 7.99
CA ARG A 207 11.58 -4.50 9.37
C ARG A 207 12.74 -3.77 9.98
N PHE A 208 12.42 -2.89 10.91
CA PHE A 208 13.27 -2.65 12.06
C PHE A 208 13.42 -3.97 12.86
N ALA A 209 13.67 -5.09 12.19
CA ALA A 209 13.93 -6.36 12.81
C ALA A 209 15.28 -6.16 13.48
N ASN A 210 15.22 -5.99 14.80
CA ASN A 210 16.36 -5.97 15.69
C ASN A 210 17.12 -4.63 15.75
N GLY A 211 16.52 -3.52 15.28
CA GLY A 211 17.11 -2.18 15.42
C GLY A 211 18.24 -1.84 14.43
N GLU A 212 18.49 -2.68 13.43
CA GLU A 212 19.46 -2.40 12.36
C GLU A 212 18.75 -1.89 11.09
N LEU A 213 19.30 -0.83 10.48
CA LEU A 213 18.84 -0.29 9.20
C LEU A 213 19.40 -1.14 8.05
N GLU A 214 18.53 -1.78 7.26
CA GLU A 214 18.93 -2.54 6.05
C GLU A 214 19.60 -1.59 5.03
N VAL A 215 20.78 -1.98 4.51
CA VAL A 215 21.42 -1.28 3.40
C VAL A 215 20.65 -1.58 2.11
N ILE A 216 20.20 -0.53 1.41
CA ILE A 216 19.41 -0.63 0.19
C ILE A 216 20.34 -0.37 -1.02
N PRO A 217 20.71 -1.39 -1.80
CA PRO A 217 21.61 -1.23 -2.93
C PRO A 217 20.92 -0.55 -4.13
N GLU A 218 21.75 -0.08 -5.06
CA GLU A 218 21.33 0.35 -6.40
C GLU A 218 20.38 -0.66 -7.07
N GLY A 219 19.41 -0.16 -7.84
CA GLY A 219 18.31 -0.96 -8.41
C GLY A 219 17.10 -1.17 -7.49
N ARG A 220 17.27 -1.23 -6.17
CA ARG A 220 16.15 -1.45 -5.21
C ARG A 220 15.60 -0.17 -4.58
N ARG A 221 16.40 0.90 -4.51
CA ARG A 221 16.12 2.17 -3.80
C ARG A 221 14.71 2.74 -4.03
N ASN A 222 14.35 2.97 -5.30
CA ASN A 222 13.08 3.62 -5.66
C ASN A 222 11.87 2.77 -5.23
N SER A 223 11.92 1.46 -5.52
CA SER A 223 10.86 0.52 -5.14
C SER A 223 10.69 0.41 -3.62
N THR A 224 11.81 0.39 -2.87
CA THR A 224 11.81 0.31 -1.41
C THR A 224 11.27 1.61 -0.81
N LEU A 225 11.75 2.78 -1.22
CA LEU A 225 11.26 4.07 -0.72
C LEU A 225 9.79 4.30 -1.08
N THR A 226 9.33 3.87 -2.25
CA THR A 226 7.89 3.91 -2.60
C THR A 226 7.06 3.02 -1.68
N SER A 227 7.56 1.82 -1.36
CA SER A 227 6.90 0.91 -0.40
C SER A 227 6.86 1.50 1.01
N TYR A 228 7.94 2.13 1.47
CA TYR A 228 7.96 2.89 2.73
C TYR A 228 6.94 4.01 2.72
N ALA A 229 6.95 4.84 1.68
CA ALA A 229 6.01 5.94 1.52
C ALA A 229 4.56 5.42 1.59
N GLY A 230 4.23 4.34 0.88
CA GLY A 230 2.88 3.76 0.90
C GLY A 230 2.45 3.31 2.30
N ARG A 231 3.39 2.74 3.07
CA ARG A 231 3.14 2.40 4.47
C ARG A 231 2.92 3.63 5.34
N LEU A 232 3.77 4.66 5.23
CA LEU A 232 3.60 5.92 5.97
C LEU A 232 2.27 6.58 5.63
N ARG A 233 1.88 6.56 4.35
CA ARG A 233 0.59 7.06 3.90
C ARG A 233 -0.56 6.27 4.50
N SER A 234 -0.47 4.94 4.56
CA SER A 234 -1.46 4.08 5.23
C SER A 234 -1.56 4.29 6.75
N LEU A 235 -0.55 4.93 7.37
CA LEU A 235 -0.57 5.38 8.76
C LEU A 235 -1.14 6.79 8.92
N GLY A 236 -1.53 7.44 7.82
CA GLY A 236 -2.12 8.78 7.82
C GLY A 236 -1.12 9.92 7.77
N MET A 237 0.15 9.66 7.43
CA MET A 237 1.14 10.73 7.30
C MET A 237 0.85 11.63 6.11
N SER A 238 1.04 12.93 6.33
CA SER A 238 0.99 13.96 5.28
C SER A 238 2.18 13.85 4.32
N TYR A 239 2.09 14.52 3.18
CA TYR A 239 3.20 14.64 2.24
C TYR A 239 4.49 15.11 2.92
N GLY A 240 4.42 16.16 3.76
CA GLY A 240 5.58 16.74 4.43
C GLY A 240 6.25 15.77 5.41
N GLU A 241 5.46 15.10 6.24
CA GLU A 241 5.96 14.10 7.19
C GLU A 241 6.61 12.91 6.46
N MET A 242 5.93 12.39 5.42
CA MET A 242 6.49 11.29 4.62
C MET A 242 7.80 11.70 3.96
N LEU A 243 7.86 12.89 3.35
CA LEU A 243 9.05 13.38 2.67
C LEU A 243 10.26 13.40 3.61
N THR A 244 10.08 13.92 4.82
CA THR A 244 11.13 13.98 5.85
C THR A 244 11.66 12.58 6.17
N VAL A 245 10.77 11.62 6.42
CA VAL A 245 11.15 10.23 6.74
C VAL A 245 11.87 9.57 5.56
N LEU A 246 11.40 9.80 4.33
CA LEU A 246 12.00 9.22 3.12
C LEU A 246 13.38 9.82 2.82
N GLN A 247 13.57 11.13 3.01
CA GLN A 247 14.88 11.78 2.85
C GLN A 247 15.89 11.25 3.86
N LEU A 248 15.46 10.98 5.10
CA LEU A 248 16.30 10.34 6.10
C LEU A 248 16.67 8.91 5.69
N HIS A 249 15.69 8.08 5.30
CA HIS A 249 15.94 6.71 4.83
C HIS A 249 16.84 6.67 3.59
N ASN A 250 16.66 7.60 2.65
CA ASN A 250 17.49 7.67 1.47
C ASN A 250 18.97 7.93 1.82
N ARG A 251 19.24 8.88 2.71
CA ARG A 251 20.61 9.23 3.12
C ARG A 251 21.30 8.12 3.92
N THR A 252 20.53 7.43 4.77
CA THR A 252 21.06 6.46 5.74
C THR A 252 21.12 5.04 5.19
N CYS A 253 20.10 4.61 4.45
CA CYS A 253 19.97 3.24 3.96
C CYS A 253 20.38 3.08 2.49
N CYS A 254 20.11 4.05 1.61
CA CYS A 254 20.36 3.87 0.18
C CYS A 254 21.83 4.08 -0.20
N LYS A 255 22.39 3.14 -0.97
CA LYS A 255 23.78 3.19 -1.45
C LYS A 255 23.84 2.98 -2.98
N PRO A 256 24.21 4.00 -3.77
CA PRO A 256 24.29 5.42 -3.37
C PRO A 256 22.90 6.02 -3.10
N PRO A 257 22.78 7.13 -2.34
CA PRO A 257 21.50 7.81 -2.17
C PRO A 257 20.90 8.28 -3.50
N LEU A 258 19.57 8.28 -3.61
CA LEU A 258 18.85 8.95 -4.70
C LEU A 258 18.98 10.47 -4.59
N GLY A 259 18.77 11.19 -5.69
CA GLY A 259 18.70 12.65 -5.65
C GLY A 259 17.46 13.15 -4.92
N ASP A 260 17.54 14.31 -4.26
CA ASP A 260 16.41 14.87 -3.50
C ASP A 260 15.15 15.10 -4.35
N GLY A 261 15.32 15.42 -5.64
CA GLY A 261 14.21 15.54 -6.58
C GLY A 261 13.47 14.23 -6.80
N GLU A 262 14.19 13.10 -6.82
CA GLU A 262 13.59 11.77 -6.98
C GLU A 262 12.82 11.38 -5.71
N VAL A 263 13.38 11.61 -4.53
CA VAL A 263 12.70 11.34 -3.25
C VAL A 263 11.43 12.18 -3.12
N ARG A 264 11.47 13.47 -3.52
CA ARG A 264 10.29 14.34 -3.58
C ARG A 264 9.21 13.81 -4.53
N SER A 265 9.62 13.27 -5.68
CA SER A 265 8.70 12.67 -6.65
C SER A 265 7.99 11.45 -6.08
N ILE A 266 8.72 10.56 -5.40
CA ILE A 266 8.16 9.39 -4.70
C ILE A 266 7.12 9.84 -3.66
N ALA A 267 7.50 10.78 -2.78
CA ALA A 267 6.61 11.28 -1.74
C ALA A 267 5.33 11.90 -2.32
N ARG A 268 5.45 12.68 -3.41
CA ARG A 268 4.32 13.35 -4.06
C ARG A 268 3.40 12.36 -4.76
N SER A 269 3.96 11.38 -5.46
CA SER A 269 3.20 10.30 -6.09
C SER A 269 2.36 9.54 -5.07
N VAL A 270 2.97 9.17 -3.92
CA VAL A 270 2.25 8.44 -2.88
C VAL A 270 1.25 9.32 -2.11
N ALA A 271 1.53 10.61 -1.94
CA ALA A 271 0.60 11.54 -1.30
C ALA A 271 -0.71 11.69 -2.09
N GLY A 272 -0.72 11.40 -3.40
CA GLY A 272 -1.95 11.39 -4.19
C GLY A 272 -2.95 10.30 -3.79
N TYR A 273 -2.53 9.25 -3.07
CA TYR A 273 -3.43 8.23 -2.54
C TYR A 273 -4.09 8.70 -1.23
N PRO A 274 -5.28 8.19 -0.88
CA PRO A 274 -5.94 8.51 0.39
C PRO A 274 -5.06 8.23 1.63
N ALA A 275 -5.04 9.16 2.58
CA ALA A 275 -4.35 8.97 3.85
C ALA A 275 -5.08 7.91 4.70
N GLY A 276 -4.31 7.00 5.31
CA GLY A 276 -4.87 6.05 6.25
C GLY A 276 -5.43 6.73 7.51
N ALA A 277 -6.50 6.17 8.05
CA ALA A 277 -7.09 6.67 9.28
C ALA A 277 -6.40 6.06 10.52
N VAL A 278 -6.23 6.88 11.56
CA VAL A 278 -5.78 6.43 12.87
C VAL A 278 -6.84 5.52 13.48
N ARG A 279 -6.41 4.37 13.99
CA ARG A 279 -7.28 3.40 14.64
C ARG A 279 -7.24 3.65 16.14
N VAL A 280 -8.33 4.14 16.71
CA VAL A 280 -8.43 4.32 18.17
C VAL A 280 -9.34 3.24 18.74
N ASP A 281 -8.86 2.47 19.72
CA ASP A 281 -9.65 1.36 20.26
C ASP A 281 -10.94 1.86 20.93
N ARG A 282 -12.06 1.17 20.73
CA ARG A 282 -13.34 1.54 21.34
C ARG A 282 -13.31 1.52 22.86
N LYS A 283 -12.45 0.70 23.47
CA LYS A 283 -12.24 0.71 24.92
C LYS A 283 -11.76 2.07 25.42
N ILE A 284 -10.91 2.75 24.65
CA ILE A 284 -10.40 4.09 24.98
C ILE A 284 -11.53 5.11 24.82
N VAL A 285 -12.24 5.07 23.68
CA VAL A 285 -13.34 6.00 23.40
C VAL A 285 -14.41 5.94 24.49
N ASN A 286 -14.76 4.73 24.93
CA ASN A 286 -15.82 4.47 25.90
C ASN A 286 -15.32 4.43 27.36
N ALA A 287 -14.02 4.61 27.62
CA ALA A 287 -13.49 4.59 28.97
C ALA A 287 -14.00 5.80 29.77
N ASN A 288 -14.21 5.59 31.07
CA ASN A 288 -14.50 6.65 32.02
C ASN A 288 -13.19 7.34 32.45
N ILE A 289 -12.57 8.03 31.51
CA ILE A 289 -11.38 8.86 31.68
C ILE A 289 -11.60 10.21 30.99
N GLY A 290 -10.86 11.23 31.40
CA GLY A 290 -10.92 12.57 30.86
C GLY A 290 -10.51 12.64 29.39
N ASP A 291 -11.00 13.68 28.71
CA ASP A 291 -10.76 13.90 27.27
C ASP A 291 -9.29 13.97 26.90
N GLY A 292 -8.49 14.52 27.81
CA GLY A 292 -7.05 14.58 27.68
C GLY A 292 -6.39 13.21 27.62
N ALA A 293 -6.76 12.29 28.52
CA ALA A 293 -6.26 10.92 28.50
C ALA A 293 -6.73 10.16 27.24
N LYS A 294 -7.95 10.41 26.76
CA LYS A 294 -8.43 9.88 25.47
C LYS A 294 -7.62 10.43 24.29
N LEU A 295 -7.34 11.73 24.27
CA LEU A 295 -6.54 12.37 23.22
C LEU A 295 -5.10 11.83 23.24
N LEU A 296 -4.49 11.75 24.42
CA LEU A 296 -3.17 11.14 24.60
C LEU A 296 -3.11 9.74 23.99
N ALA A 297 -4.09 8.90 24.32
CA ALA A 297 -4.18 7.55 23.77
C ALA A 297 -4.36 7.53 22.24
N ALA A 298 -5.14 8.46 21.69
CA ALA A 298 -5.30 8.60 20.24
C ALA A 298 -4.01 9.08 19.55
N LEU A 299 -3.24 9.97 20.17
CA LEU A 299 -1.93 10.43 19.68
C LEU A 299 -0.91 9.28 19.68
N LEU A 300 -0.90 8.44 20.72
CA LEU A 300 -0.11 7.20 20.72
C LEU A 300 -0.52 6.26 19.58
N SER A 301 -1.82 6.08 19.36
CA SER A 301 -2.33 5.31 18.21
C SER A 301 -1.95 5.92 16.86
N ALA A 302 -1.74 7.24 16.81
CA ALA A 302 -1.27 7.98 15.63
C ALA A 302 0.26 7.92 15.46
N GLY A 303 0.97 7.23 16.36
CA GLY A 303 2.41 7.07 16.35
C GLY A 303 3.19 8.28 16.86
N VAL A 304 2.55 9.19 17.61
CA VAL A 304 3.23 10.32 18.25
C VAL A 304 4.12 9.80 19.39
N PRO A 305 5.42 10.13 19.40
CA PRO A 305 6.33 9.78 20.49
C PRO A 305 5.89 10.34 21.84
N ASP A 306 6.14 9.60 22.91
CA ASP A 306 5.70 9.94 24.28
C ASP A 306 6.13 11.34 24.72
N ASP A 307 7.34 11.76 24.35
CA ASP A 307 7.93 13.06 24.68
C ASP A 307 7.38 14.22 23.83
N GLU A 308 6.82 13.93 22.66
CA GLU A 308 6.20 14.92 21.77
C GLU A 308 4.71 15.14 22.06
N ILE A 309 4.08 14.27 22.87
CA ILE A 309 2.66 14.38 23.23
C ILE A 309 2.27 15.77 23.75
N PRO A 310 3.03 16.42 24.66
CA PRO A 310 2.69 17.76 25.13
C PRO A 310 2.63 18.77 23.99
N THR A 311 3.61 18.75 23.09
CA THR A 311 3.67 19.64 21.92
C THR A 311 2.54 19.35 20.93
N ALA A 312 2.32 18.07 20.58
CA ALA A 312 1.29 17.65 19.65
C ALA A 312 -0.14 17.93 20.17
N ALA A 313 -0.34 17.87 21.48
CA ALA A 313 -1.59 18.24 22.12
C ALA A 313 -1.69 19.74 22.47
N ASN A 314 -0.63 20.52 22.24
CA ASN A 314 -0.51 21.92 22.62
C ASN A 314 -0.83 22.17 24.11
N VAL A 315 -0.22 21.38 25.00
CA VAL A 315 -0.38 21.46 26.46
C VAL A 315 0.97 21.44 27.19
N SER A 316 0.97 21.87 28.45
CA SER A 316 2.14 21.75 29.30
C SER A 316 2.45 20.28 29.66
N THR A 317 3.73 19.97 29.88
CA THR A 317 4.20 18.64 30.33
C THR A 317 3.44 18.16 31.56
N ARG A 318 3.23 19.03 32.55
CA ARG A 318 2.46 18.72 33.77
C ARG A 318 1.03 18.24 33.47
N THR A 319 0.42 18.77 32.42
CA THR A 319 -0.93 18.37 31.99
C THR A 319 -0.91 17.00 31.33
N ALA A 320 0.07 16.75 30.47
CA ALA A 320 0.28 15.45 29.84
C ALA A 320 0.60 14.36 30.88
N ASP A 321 1.40 14.66 31.91
CA ASP A 321 1.71 13.73 33.00
C ASP A 321 0.45 13.28 33.76
N ARG A 322 -0.49 14.20 33.99
CA ARG A 322 -1.79 13.88 34.59
C ARG A 322 -2.61 12.95 33.69
N TRP A 323 -2.61 13.19 32.37
CA TRP A 323 -3.29 12.32 31.40
C TRP A 323 -2.66 10.92 31.37
N TRP A 324 -1.33 10.84 31.43
CA TRP A 324 -0.60 9.58 31.53
C TRP A 324 -0.95 8.80 32.79
N LYS A 325 -1.02 9.47 33.95
CA LYS A 325 -1.43 8.85 35.20
C LYS A 325 -2.81 8.20 35.08
N GLU A 326 -3.77 8.95 34.55
CA GLU A 326 -5.14 8.48 34.35
C GLU A 326 -5.21 7.27 33.38
N LEU A 327 -4.48 7.33 32.25
CA LEU A 327 -4.45 6.24 31.28
C LEU A 327 -3.85 4.95 31.86
N ARG A 328 -2.80 5.08 32.69
CA ARG A 328 -2.14 3.95 33.37
C ARG A 328 -3.01 3.36 34.47
N GLU A 329 -3.67 4.19 35.27
CA GLU A 329 -4.64 3.75 36.28
C GLU A 329 -5.80 2.97 35.64
N ALA A 330 -6.27 3.41 34.47
CA ALA A 330 -7.26 2.71 33.66
C ALA A 330 -6.71 1.44 32.95
N LYS A 331 -5.40 1.18 33.01
CA LYS A 331 -4.70 0.06 32.35
C LYS A 331 -4.90 0.02 30.83
N LEU A 332 -4.92 1.19 30.18
CA LEU A 332 -5.21 1.33 28.75
C LEU A 332 -3.99 1.63 27.88
N GLU A 333 -2.79 1.75 28.46
CA GLU A 333 -1.57 2.10 27.71
C GLU A 333 -1.26 1.10 26.57
N SER A 334 -1.32 -0.21 26.85
CA SER A 334 -1.09 -1.23 25.82
C SER A 334 -2.15 -1.18 24.71
N VAL A 335 -3.40 -0.88 25.06
CA VAL A 335 -4.52 -0.74 24.12
C VAL A 335 -4.34 0.50 23.24
N ALA A 336 -3.79 1.59 23.79
CA ALA A 336 -3.49 2.81 23.05
C ALA A 336 -2.41 2.62 21.99
N ARG A 337 -1.37 1.83 22.31
CA ARG A 337 -0.28 1.53 21.38
C ARG A 337 -0.64 0.43 20.37
N THR A 338 -1.51 -0.50 20.75
CA THR A 338 -1.91 -1.62 19.90
C THR A 338 -3.43 -1.81 19.91
N PRO A 339 -4.15 -1.04 19.09
CA PRO A 339 -5.61 -1.12 18.99
C PRO A 339 -6.08 -2.50 18.54
N SER A 340 -7.18 -2.98 19.13
CA SER A 340 -7.81 -4.25 18.75
C SER A 340 -8.60 -4.12 17.44
N ARG A 341 -9.22 -5.23 17.00
CA ARG A 341 -10.16 -5.21 15.86
C ARG A 341 -11.38 -4.32 16.12
N ARG A 342 -11.70 -3.99 17.37
CA ARG A 342 -12.81 -3.09 17.75
C ARG A 342 -12.27 -1.66 17.93
N HIS A 343 -12.10 -0.95 16.82
CA HIS A 343 -11.61 0.42 16.81
C HIS A 343 -12.51 1.36 16.02
N VAL A 344 -12.32 2.65 16.23
CA VAL A 344 -12.85 3.72 15.39
C VAL A 344 -11.75 4.23 14.47
N ARG A 345 -12.13 4.72 13.28
CA ARG A 345 -11.22 5.30 12.31
C ARG A 345 -11.34 6.81 12.35
N ILE A 346 -10.21 7.49 12.50
CA ILE A 346 -10.16 8.93 12.71
C ILE A 346 -9.10 9.56 11.78
N PRO A 347 -9.40 10.68 11.11
CA PRO A 347 -8.39 11.40 10.34
C PRO A 347 -7.21 11.84 11.23
N ARG A 348 -5.98 11.51 10.82
CA ARG A 348 -4.79 11.90 11.58
C ARG A 348 -4.61 13.41 11.65
N GLY A 349 -4.90 14.12 10.55
CA GLY A 349 -4.86 15.59 10.49
C GLY A 349 -5.71 16.24 11.59
N MET A 350 -6.97 15.81 11.74
CA MET A 350 -7.87 16.30 12.79
C MET A 350 -7.32 16.09 14.20
N LEU A 351 -6.65 14.96 14.48
CA LEU A 351 -6.05 14.70 15.79
C LEU A 351 -4.87 15.63 16.09
N LEU A 352 -4.10 16.02 15.07
CA LEU A 352 -2.92 16.87 15.21
C LEU A 352 -3.19 18.35 14.97
N ASP A 353 -4.39 18.70 14.56
CA ASP A 353 -4.77 20.08 14.31
C ASP A 353 -4.65 20.92 15.59
N PRO A 354 -3.74 21.91 15.64
CA PRO A 354 -3.55 22.72 16.85
C PRO A 354 -4.70 23.70 17.10
N THR A 355 -5.55 23.96 16.10
CA THR A 355 -6.71 24.85 16.22
C THR A 355 -7.88 24.18 16.96
N LEU A 356 -7.93 22.85 16.93
CA LEU A 356 -8.98 22.08 17.57
C LEU A 356 -8.65 21.80 19.04
N SER A 357 -9.59 22.14 19.92
CA SER A 357 -9.45 21.85 21.35
C SER A 357 -9.53 20.35 21.66
N THR A 358 -9.01 19.94 22.82
CA THR A 358 -9.10 18.56 23.31
C THR A 358 -10.53 18.03 23.35
N GLY A 359 -11.50 18.88 23.76
CA GLY A 359 -12.91 18.51 23.82
C GLY A 359 -13.53 18.28 22.44
N VAL A 360 -13.12 19.06 21.44
CA VAL A 360 -13.56 18.88 20.04
C VAL A 360 -13.04 17.55 19.50
N LYS A 361 -11.74 17.27 19.68
CA LYS A 361 -11.12 15.99 19.27
C LYS A 361 -11.79 14.80 19.98
N ALA A 362 -12.09 14.91 21.27
CA ALA A 362 -12.80 13.86 22.02
C ALA A 362 -14.25 13.65 21.54
N THR A 363 -14.92 14.72 21.14
CA THR A 363 -16.25 14.66 20.52
C THR A 363 -16.17 13.95 19.17
N ALA A 364 -15.16 14.26 18.36
CA ALA A 364 -14.90 13.60 17.08
C ALA A 364 -14.64 12.09 17.24
N MET A 365 -13.86 11.68 18.25
CA MET A 365 -13.65 10.24 18.57
C MET A 365 -14.96 9.52 18.91
N THR A 366 -15.81 10.17 19.70
CA THR A 366 -17.11 9.62 20.10
C THR A 366 -18.04 9.53 18.88
N LEU A 367 -18.06 10.57 18.06
CA LEU A 367 -18.79 10.59 16.79
C LEU A 367 -18.35 9.45 15.85
N ALA A 368 -17.04 9.22 15.75
CA ALA A 368 -16.46 8.12 14.97
C ALA A 368 -17.02 6.74 15.39
N ALA A 369 -17.30 6.54 16.69
CA ALA A 369 -17.89 5.29 17.19
C ALA A 369 -19.28 5.05 16.60
N TYR A 370 -20.13 6.09 16.59
CA TYR A 370 -21.47 6.04 16.00
C TYR A 370 -21.46 5.88 14.47
N MET A 371 -20.47 6.48 13.79
CA MET A 371 -20.28 6.34 12.35
C MET A 371 -19.91 4.90 11.96
N ASN A 372 -19.02 4.26 12.73
CA ASN A 372 -18.59 2.88 12.47
C ASN A 372 -19.67 1.82 12.78
N ASP A 373 -20.70 2.13 13.57
CA ASP A 373 -21.79 1.20 13.90
C ASP A 373 -22.85 1.05 12.79
N GLY A 374 -22.61 1.59 11.59
CA GLY A 374 -23.49 1.44 10.43
C GLY A 374 -24.78 2.26 10.49
N ARG A 375 -25.02 2.98 11.59
CA ARG A 375 -26.17 3.90 11.71
C ARG A 375 -25.88 5.23 11.03
N GLY A 376 -24.63 5.71 11.09
CA GLY A 376 -24.19 6.98 10.52
C GLY A 376 -24.99 8.21 10.98
N GLN A 377 -25.87 8.03 11.96
CA GLN A 377 -26.90 8.96 12.39
C GLN A 377 -26.90 9.00 13.91
N VAL A 378 -26.72 10.18 14.48
CA VAL A 378 -26.80 10.40 15.92
C VAL A 378 -27.35 11.80 16.20
N GLY A 379 -28.20 11.92 17.21
CA GLY A 379 -28.67 13.20 17.69
C GLY A 379 -27.62 13.85 18.59
N GLN A 380 -27.52 15.18 18.58
CA GLN A 380 -26.59 15.90 19.45
C GLN A 380 -26.88 15.65 20.94
N GLU A 381 -28.14 15.35 21.32
CA GLU A 381 -28.51 14.95 22.69
C GLU A 381 -27.88 13.62 23.10
N ALA A 382 -27.89 12.62 22.21
CA ALA A 382 -27.27 11.33 22.48
C ALA A 382 -25.74 11.42 22.53
N LEU A 383 -25.15 12.31 21.71
CA LEU A 383 -23.72 12.63 21.82
C LEU A 383 -23.41 13.33 23.15
N ALA A 384 -24.25 14.27 23.58
CA ALA A 384 -24.09 14.99 24.84
C ALA A 384 -24.16 14.03 26.04
N GLU A 385 -25.13 13.11 26.05
CA GLU A 385 -25.26 12.04 27.05
C GLU A 385 -24.03 11.11 27.06
N ALA A 386 -23.59 10.63 25.90
CA ALA A 386 -22.41 9.76 25.80
C ALA A 386 -21.10 10.45 26.24
N ARG A 387 -21.07 11.78 26.19
CA ARG A 387 -19.93 12.63 26.55
C ARG A 387 -20.04 13.22 27.96
N ASP A 388 -21.14 12.97 28.66
CA ASP A 388 -21.49 13.63 29.92
C ASP A 388 -21.29 15.15 29.86
N THR A 389 -21.84 15.79 28.83
CA THR A 389 -21.68 17.23 28.57
C THR A 389 -22.97 17.87 28.10
N ARG A 390 -22.96 19.19 27.90
CA ARG A 390 -24.13 19.94 27.43
C ARG A 390 -24.28 19.84 25.92
N ARG A 391 -25.53 19.75 25.45
CA ARG A 391 -25.86 19.78 24.01
C ARG A 391 -25.28 21.00 23.29
N ALA A 392 -25.25 22.17 23.94
CA ALA A 392 -24.67 23.39 23.36
C ALA A 392 -23.19 23.20 23.01
N THR A 393 -22.39 22.64 23.92
CA THR A 393 -20.97 22.32 23.70
C THR A 393 -20.76 21.33 22.55
N ILE A 394 -21.60 20.29 22.46
CA ILE A 394 -21.57 19.38 21.30
C ILE A 394 -21.88 20.11 20.00
N SER A 395 -22.83 21.06 20.02
CA SER A 395 -23.20 21.83 18.83
C SER A 395 -22.04 22.71 18.35
N GLU A 396 -21.35 23.37 19.28
CA GLU A 396 -20.14 24.16 19.00
C GLU A 396 -19.02 23.28 18.44
N HIS A 397 -18.73 22.14 19.07
CA HIS A 397 -17.70 21.22 18.60
C HIS A 397 -17.98 20.69 17.19
N VAL A 398 -19.24 20.31 16.93
CA VAL A 398 -19.67 19.82 15.62
C VAL A 398 -19.61 20.91 14.56
N ALA A 399 -20.00 22.15 14.89
CA ALA A 399 -19.90 23.28 13.98
C ALA A 399 -18.44 23.59 13.62
N LEU A 400 -17.52 23.51 14.59
CA LEU A 400 -16.09 23.71 14.32
C LEU A 400 -15.52 22.60 13.42
N LEU A 401 -15.87 21.33 13.67
CA LEU A 401 -15.44 20.22 12.82
C LEU A 401 -15.96 20.34 11.37
N GLU A 402 -17.15 20.89 11.18
CA GLU A 402 -17.71 21.16 9.84
C GLU A 402 -17.02 22.37 9.18
N ALA A 403 -16.76 23.44 9.94
CA ALA A 403 -16.10 24.65 9.46
C ALA A 403 -14.65 24.39 9.01
N GLU A 404 -13.90 23.57 9.77
CA GLU A 404 -12.55 23.13 9.42
C GLU A 404 -12.53 22.03 8.33
N GLY A 405 -13.70 21.66 7.79
CA GLY A 405 -13.78 20.73 6.67
C GLY A 405 -13.45 19.28 7.05
N TYR A 406 -13.60 18.88 8.31
CA TYR A 406 -13.38 17.49 8.74
C TYR A 406 -14.65 16.63 8.64
N ILE A 407 -15.85 17.22 8.65
CA ILE A 407 -17.11 16.47 8.52
C ILE A 407 -18.11 17.16 7.59
N VAL A 408 -18.93 16.37 6.90
CA VAL A 408 -20.19 16.83 6.28
C VAL A 408 -21.35 16.43 7.18
N ILE A 409 -22.30 17.34 7.35
CA ILE A 409 -23.53 17.10 8.10
C ILE A 409 -24.73 17.14 7.16
N SER A 410 -25.43 16.02 7.02
CA SER A 410 -26.76 15.99 6.41
C SER A 410 -27.81 16.11 7.53
N ARG A 411 -28.53 17.24 7.52
CA ARG A 411 -29.38 17.74 8.61
C ARG A 411 -30.85 17.32 8.50
N GLU A 412 -31.15 16.17 7.88
CA GLU A 412 -32.52 15.82 7.47
C GLU A 412 -33.02 14.44 7.94
N ALA A 413 -32.42 13.86 8.99
CA ALA A 413 -32.78 12.51 9.44
C ALA A 413 -33.54 12.51 10.79
N TYR A 414 -34.53 11.63 10.87
CA TYR A 414 -35.16 11.23 12.13
C TYR A 414 -34.86 9.75 12.37
N CYS A 415 -34.35 9.41 13.55
CA CYS A 415 -34.15 8.01 13.95
C CYS A 415 -35.12 7.62 15.08
N GLY A 416 -35.55 6.35 15.08
CA GLY A 416 -36.44 5.78 16.09
C GLY A 416 -37.62 4.99 15.53
N ALA A 417 -38.28 4.20 16.38
CA ALA A 417 -39.50 3.48 16.02
C ALA A 417 -40.70 4.45 15.86
N LYS A 418 -41.75 4.05 15.11
CA LYS A 418 -43.00 4.83 14.99
C LYS A 418 -43.49 5.25 16.39
N GLY A 419 -43.57 6.56 16.63
CA GLY A 419 -43.98 7.17 17.91
C GLY A 419 -42.86 7.74 18.79
N ARG A 420 -41.57 7.48 18.50
CA ARG A 420 -40.42 8.07 19.22
C ARG A 420 -39.34 8.53 18.24
N ARG A 421 -39.69 9.46 17.34
CA ARG A 421 -38.72 10.06 16.41
C ARG A 421 -37.82 11.03 17.19
N ARG A 422 -36.51 10.86 17.08
CA ARG A 422 -35.51 11.81 17.58
C ARG A 422 -34.82 12.47 16.39
N HIS A 423 -34.58 13.77 16.50
CA HIS A 423 -33.81 14.49 15.49
C HIS A 423 -32.38 13.95 15.48
N CYS A 424 -31.90 13.50 14.32
CA CYS A 424 -30.55 13.01 14.17
C CYS A 424 -29.89 13.62 12.95
N ASN A 425 -28.59 13.82 13.06
CA ASN A 425 -27.79 14.26 11.93
C ASN A 425 -27.05 13.05 11.38
N ARG A 426 -26.94 12.98 10.04
CA ARG A 426 -26.05 12.03 9.41
C ARG A 426 -24.69 12.69 9.22
N TYR A 427 -23.65 12.07 9.76
CA TYR A 427 -22.29 12.57 9.70
C TYR A 427 -21.45 11.71 8.77
N ARG A 428 -20.59 12.36 7.99
CA ARG A 428 -19.54 11.73 7.20
C ARG A 428 -18.25 12.49 7.42
N TRP A 429 -17.11 11.81 7.42
CA TRP A 429 -15.83 12.51 7.37
C TRP A 429 -15.77 13.24 6.03
N MET A 430 -15.53 14.55 6.06
CA MET A 430 -14.95 15.21 4.90
C MET A 430 -13.49 14.84 4.97
N ASP A 431 -13.08 14.09 3.99
CA ASP A 431 -11.68 13.83 3.90
C ASP A 431 -11.00 15.10 3.42
N ALA A 432 -10.07 15.59 4.24
CA ALA A 432 -9.09 16.55 3.78
C ALA A 432 -8.16 15.97 2.67
N GLU A 433 -8.36 14.73 2.18
CA GLU A 433 -7.68 14.13 1.01
C GLU A 433 -8.19 12.69 0.66
N MET A 434 -9.50 12.43 0.65
CA MET A 434 -10.06 11.09 0.39
C MET A 434 -11.41 11.24 -0.33
N THR A 435 -11.32 11.53 -1.63
CA THR A 435 -12.45 11.38 -2.55
C THR A 435 -12.77 9.90 -2.73
N ASP A 436 -13.96 9.55 -2.26
CA ASP A 436 -14.85 8.45 -2.64
C ASP A 436 -14.26 7.04 -2.83
N ASP A 437 -14.41 6.22 -1.79
CA ASP A 437 -14.28 4.76 -1.86
C ASP A 437 -15.65 4.07 -1.59
N ARG A 438 -16.76 4.69 -2.01
CA ARG A 438 -18.02 3.96 -2.17
C ARG A 438 -18.15 3.54 -3.64
N PRO A 439 -18.45 2.27 -3.95
CA PRO A 439 -18.93 1.93 -5.28
C PRO A 439 -20.13 2.84 -5.56
N ALA A 440 -20.13 3.47 -6.75
CA ALA A 440 -21.24 4.27 -7.25
C ALA A 440 -22.55 3.66 -6.79
N GLU A 441 -23.36 4.46 -6.08
CA GLU A 441 -24.71 4.07 -5.68
C GLU A 441 -25.38 3.47 -6.91
N ARG A 442 -25.67 2.16 -6.88
CA ARG A 442 -26.54 1.58 -7.90
C ARG A 442 -27.79 2.46 -7.91
N PRO A 443 -28.27 2.91 -9.08
CA PRO A 443 -29.52 3.65 -9.12
C PRO A 443 -30.55 2.85 -8.34
N GLN A 444 -31.18 3.52 -7.36
CA GLN A 444 -32.30 2.94 -6.62
C GLN A 444 -33.28 2.45 -7.67
N ALA A 445 -33.42 1.13 -7.80
CA ALA A 445 -34.59 0.59 -8.46
C ALA A 445 -35.78 1.12 -7.67
N GLU A 446 -36.67 1.84 -8.35
CA GLU A 446 -37.98 2.19 -7.80
C GLU A 446 -38.60 0.91 -7.25
N VAL A 447 -38.72 0.86 -5.92
CA VAL A 447 -39.42 -0.21 -5.25
C VAL A 447 -40.90 0.13 -5.41
N ASP A 448 -41.54 -0.54 -6.37
CA ASP A 448 -42.99 -0.61 -6.49
C ASP A 448 -43.54 -1.34 -5.24
N ASP A 449 -44.08 -0.54 -4.33
CA ASP A 449 -44.50 -0.91 -2.97
C ASP A 449 -45.83 -1.72 -2.95
N THR A 450 -46.12 -2.49 -4.00
CA THR A 450 -47.43 -3.14 -4.19
C THR A 450 -47.41 -4.66 -4.33
N LYS A 451 -46.33 -5.37 -3.93
CA LYS A 451 -46.36 -6.85 -3.87
C LYS A 451 -45.83 -7.45 -2.57
N ARG A 452 -46.77 -7.51 -1.62
CA ARG A 452 -47.11 -8.67 -0.77
C ARG A 452 -45.98 -9.42 -0.05
N THR A 453 -46.03 -9.29 1.28
CA THR A 453 -46.42 -10.32 2.26
C THR A 453 -46.06 -11.80 2.00
N SER A 454 -45.63 -12.43 3.10
CA SER A 454 -45.60 -13.88 3.40
C SER A 454 -44.27 -14.60 3.12
N SER A 455 -43.45 -14.72 4.16
CA SER A 455 -43.23 -16.03 4.81
C SER A 455 -42.24 -15.90 5.98
N ARG A 456 -42.74 -16.28 7.16
CA ARG A 456 -41.97 -16.61 8.36
C ARG A 456 -41.07 -17.82 8.11
N ALA A 457 -39.98 -17.87 8.88
CA ALA A 457 -39.36 -19.05 9.48
C ALA A 457 -38.81 -20.18 8.57
N ARG A 458 -37.49 -20.38 8.65
CA ARG A 458 -36.71 -21.65 8.61
C ARG A 458 -35.23 -21.21 8.67
N GLN A 459 -34.46 -21.38 9.74
CA GLN A 459 -33.88 -22.62 10.30
C GLN A 459 -33.51 -23.66 9.24
N ASN A 460 -32.21 -23.73 8.94
CA ASN A 460 -31.33 -24.91 8.83
C ASN A 460 -30.06 -24.48 8.06
N SER A 461 -28.84 -24.53 8.63
CA SER A 461 -27.97 -25.71 8.77
C SER A 461 -27.90 -26.55 7.49
N TYR A 462 -26.71 -26.71 6.89
CA TYR A 462 -26.20 -27.88 6.15
C TYR A 462 -24.79 -27.49 5.66
N VAL A 463 -23.70 -28.00 6.25
CA VAL A 463 -23.07 -29.33 6.04
C VAL A 463 -22.24 -29.37 4.77
N SER A 464 -20.94 -29.61 4.96
CA SER A 464 -19.95 -29.93 3.94
C SER A 464 -20.26 -31.26 3.24
N PRO A 465 -20.05 -31.38 1.93
CA PRO A 465 -20.21 -32.65 1.23
C PRO A 465 -18.96 -33.54 1.39
N LYS A 466 -19.18 -34.81 1.75
CA LYS A 466 -18.21 -35.90 1.54
C LYS A 466 -18.50 -36.57 0.19
N PRO A 467 -17.48 -37.02 -0.55
CA PRO A 467 -17.66 -37.82 -1.75
C PRO A 467 -17.83 -39.32 -1.44
N PHE A 468 -18.54 -40.00 -2.35
CA PHE A 468 -18.82 -41.43 -2.43
C PHE A 468 -17.65 -42.25 -3.01
N GLY A 469 -17.64 -43.55 -2.69
CA GLY A 469 -16.83 -44.62 -3.29
C GLY A 469 -16.27 -45.52 -2.18
N GLY A 470 -16.68 -46.78 -1.96
CA GLY A 470 -16.93 -47.85 -2.92
C GLY A 470 -15.83 -48.89 -2.70
N GLY A 471 -16.15 -50.00 -2.03
CA GLY A 471 -15.18 -50.94 -1.46
C GLY A 471 -14.70 -52.08 -2.36
N GLY A 472 -13.73 -52.83 -1.83
CA GLY A 472 -13.08 -54.04 -2.35
C GLY A 472 -11.56 -53.91 -2.17
N GLY A 473 -10.80 -54.74 -1.45
CA GLY A 473 -10.97 -56.11 -0.99
C GLY A 473 -9.72 -56.90 -1.42
N GLY A 474 -8.92 -57.39 -0.47
CA GLY A 474 -7.72 -58.24 -0.69
C GLY A 474 -6.46 -57.63 -0.04
N VAL A 475 -6.18 -57.85 1.25
CA VAL A 475 -5.47 -59.01 1.84
C VAL A 475 -4.19 -59.35 1.08
N VAL A 476 -3.02 -59.07 1.67
CA VAL A 476 -2.05 -60.07 2.18
C VAL A 476 -1.02 -59.36 3.07
N CYS A 477 -0.88 -59.89 4.30
CA CYS A 477 0.28 -60.04 5.20
C CYS A 477 1.51 -59.15 4.94
N ARG A 478 2.26 -58.63 5.92
CA ARG A 478 2.72 -59.07 7.26
C ARG A 478 3.68 -57.91 7.64
N GLU A 479 3.66 -57.24 8.79
CA GLU A 479 4.08 -57.67 10.11
C GLU A 479 3.93 -56.48 11.08
N LEU A 480 3.40 -56.80 12.27
CA LEU A 480 3.77 -56.30 13.61
C LEU A 480 3.90 -54.77 13.81
N LEU A 481 2.94 -54.10 14.48
CA LEU A 481 2.73 -54.06 15.94
C LEU A 481 4.07 -53.94 16.71
N CYS A 482 4.30 -53.06 17.66
CA CYS A 482 3.56 -52.00 18.30
C CYS A 482 4.50 -51.46 19.40
N ILE A 483 4.29 -50.20 19.81
CA ILE A 483 4.37 -49.77 21.21
C ILE A 483 5.76 -49.50 21.84
N THR A 484 5.75 -48.37 22.57
CA THR A 484 6.57 -47.93 23.72
C THR A 484 7.89 -47.18 23.53
N LYS A 485 7.92 -46.06 24.27
CA LYS A 485 9.01 -45.14 24.60
C LYS A 485 10.08 -45.81 25.53
N PRO A 486 10.91 -45.03 26.25
CA PRO A 486 12.30 -44.64 25.94
C PRO A 486 13.33 -45.29 26.89
N HIS A 487 14.64 -45.30 26.59
CA HIS A 487 15.75 -45.04 27.54
C HIS A 487 17.16 -45.42 26.99
N THR A 488 18.06 -44.43 27.02
CA THR A 488 19.48 -44.39 27.45
C THR A 488 20.57 -45.39 27.03
N LYS A 489 21.74 -44.81 26.69
CA LYS A 489 23.16 -45.10 27.05
C LYS A 489 24.07 -45.22 25.80
N SER A 490 24.97 -44.27 25.52
CA SER A 490 26.26 -43.90 26.16
C SER A 490 27.47 -44.57 25.50
N TYR A 491 28.30 -43.80 24.79
CA TYR A 491 29.76 -43.91 24.58
C TYR A 491 30.15 -42.52 24.03
N GLY A 492 31.15 -41.75 24.43
CA GLY A 492 32.34 -41.88 25.27
C GLY A 492 33.33 -40.86 24.68
N GLY A 493 33.76 -39.84 25.46
CA GLY A 493 34.72 -38.78 25.05
C GLY A 493 36.15 -39.30 24.81
N PRO A 494 37.19 -38.44 24.61
CA PRO A 494 37.53 -37.22 25.39
C PRO A 494 37.92 -36.03 24.47
N GLU A 495 38.28 -34.79 24.83
CA GLU A 495 38.56 -34.02 26.06
C GLU A 495 38.66 -32.53 25.63
N GLY A 496 38.42 -31.56 26.55
CA GLY A 496 38.88 -30.17 26.33
C GLY A 496 37.93 -29.02 26.72
N ALA A 497 37.54 -28.97 27.99
CA ALA A 497 37.17 -27.82 28.85
C ALA A 497 36.80 -26.43 28.27
N GLY A 498 35.67 -25.88 28.76
CA GLY A 498 35.48 -24.42 28.83
C GLY A 498 34.04 -23.92 28.98
N SER A 499 33.40 -24.18 30.13
CA SER A 499 32.14 -23.53 30.51
C SER A 499 32.34 -22.02 30.70
N ARG A 500 31.59 -21.19 29.96
CA ARG A 500 31.26 -19.80 30.36
C ARG A 500 29.81 -19.47 29.99
N THR A 501 29.01 -19.33 31.04
CA THR A 501 27.76 -18.56 31.11
C THR A 501 27.86 -17.24 30.32
N ARG A 502 26.96 -17.01 29.36
CA ARG A 502 26.81 -15.69 28.73
C ARG A 502 26.03 -14.77 29.66
N ALA A 503 26.77 -13.84 30.24
CA ALA A 503 26.26 -12.64 30.88
C ALA A 503 25.47 -11.78 29.87
N ALA A 504 24.38 -11.18 30.35
CA ALA A 504 23.74 -10.07 29.69
C ALA A 504 24.71 -8.89 29.65
N ASN A 505 25.06 -8.40 28.46
CA ASN A 505 25.82 -7.17 28.30
C ASN A 505 24.85 -5.98 28.39
N GLU A 506 24.78 -5.33 29.55
CA GLU A 506 24.36 -3.93 29.64
C GLU A 506 25.44 -3.06 28.98
N VAL A 507 25.08 -2.42 27.86
CA VAL A 507 25.93 -1.43 27.20
C VAL A 507 25.78 -0.10 27.94
N LYS A 508 26.80 0.31 28.72
CA LYS A 508 26.87 1.65 29.31
C LYS A 508 27.20 2.68 28.22
N THR A 509 26.31 3.67 28.05
CA THR A 509 26.52 4.86 27.22
C THR A 509 27.55 5.81 27.86
N PRO A 510 28.49 6.40 27.10
CA PRO A 510 29.41 7.43 27.61
C PRO A 510 28.66 8.71 28.01
N ALA A 511 28.99 9.27 29.16
CA ALA A 511 28.22 10.32 29.86
C ALA A 511 28.03 11.66 29.10
N GLY A 512 28.69 11.88 27.95
CA GLY A 512 28.54 13.11 27.14
C GLY A 512 27.62 13.00 25.93
N HIS A 513 27.27 11.79 25.47
CA HIS A 513 26.45 11.62 24.27
C HIS A 513 24.96 11.91 24.51
N ASP A 514 24.51 11.77 25.75
CA ASP A 514 23.09 11.93 26.11
C ASP A 514 22.61 13.38 25.95
N GLU A 515 23.44 14.32 26.37
CA GLU A 515 23.11 15.73 26.36
C GLU A 515 23.14 16.32 24.95
N ILE A 516 24.13 15.90 24.14
CA ILE A 516 24.25 16.26 22.72
C ILE A 516 23.13 15.61 21.90
N ALA A 517 22.81 14.34 22.18
CA ALA A 517 21.70 13.66 21.51
C ALA A 517 20.37 14.37 21.75
N ARG A 518 20.11 14.78 22.99
CA ARG A 518 18.90 15.55 23.34
C ARG A 518 18.91 16.94 22.71
N ALA A 519 20.06 17.61 22.60
CA ALA A 519 20.14 18.93 21.99
C ALA A 519 19.94 18.90 20.47
N ILE A 520 20.57 17.95 19.77
CA ILE A 520 20.35 17.68 18.35
C ILE A 520 18.90 17.24 18.11
N SER A 521 18.36 16.38 18.96
CA SER A 521 16.96 15.95 18.93
C SER A 521 16.00 17.14 19.00
N ARG A 522 16.19 18.06 19.95
CA ARG A 522 15.38 19.28 20.09
C ARG A 522 15.43 20.18 18.86
N GLU A 523 16.61 20.38 18.27
CA GLU A 523 16.79 21.32 17.16
C GLU A 523 16.39 20.72 15.80
N ARG A 524 16.55 19.39 15.64
CA ARG A 524 16.37 18.69 14.36
C ARG A 524 15.17 17.75 14.32
N GLY A 525 14.41 17.64 15.41
CA GLY A 525 13.21 16.81 15.50
C GLY A 525 13.48 15.31 15.33
N LEU A 526 14.64 14.84 15.81
CA LEU A 526 15.05 13.44 15.72
C LEU A 526 14.85 12.74 17.06
N GLN A 527 14.49 11.46 17.06
CA GLN A 527 14.40 10.66 18.29
C GLN A 527 15.75 10.64 19.05
N VAL A 528 15.74 10.86 20.37
CA VAL A 528 16.96 10.94 21.18
C VAL A 528 17.78 9.65 21.10
N ASP A 529 17.14 8.50 21.25
CA ASP A 529 17.79 7.18 21.17
C ASP A 529 18.44 6.97 19.80
N TYR A 530 17.82 7.50 18.75
CA TYR A 530 18.35 7.46 17.40
C TYR A 530 19.61 8.33 17.26
N VAL A 531 19.63 9.53 17.83
CA VAL A 531 20.82 10.39 17.82
C VAL A 531 21.94 9.80 18.69
N GLN A 532 21.62 9.17 19.82
CA GLN A 532 22.62 8.47 20.65
C GLN A 532 23.32 7.34 19.88
N ILE A 533 22.56 6.56 19.10
CA ILE A 533 23.11 5.51 18.24
C ILE A 533 24.01 6.11 17.16
N LEU A 534 23.62 7.23 16.57
CA LEU A 534 24.45 7.95 15.59
C LEU A 534 25.76 8.46 16.23
N LEU A 535 25.68 9.07 17.41
CA LEU A 535 26.85 9.60 18.13
C LEU A 535 27.81 8.48 18.55
N GLN A 536 27.30 7.35 19.03
CA GLN A 536 28.10 6.18 19.37
C GLN A 536 28.82 5.58 18.15
N ARG A 537 28.17 5.58 16.98
CA ARG A 537 28.68 4.86 15.80
C ARG A 537 29.57 5.71 14.90
N HIS A 538 29.30 7.01 14.81
CA HIS A 538 29.96 7.91 13.86
C HIS A 538 30.80 9.00 14.54
N GLY A 539 30.71 9.13 15.86
CA GLY A 539 31.40 10.15 16.63
C GLY A 539 30.69 11.51 16.54
N THR A 540 30.78 12.28 17.63
CA THR A 540 30.06 13.55 17.81
C THR A 540 30.25 14.53 16.66
N GLN A 541 31.48 14.78 16.25
CA GLN A 541 31.77 15.78 15.22
C GLN A 541 31.12 15.47 13.87
N ASN A 542 31.13 14.21 13.44
CA ASN A 542 30.55 13.80 12.15
C ASN A 542 29.03 13.90 12.16
N VAL A 543 28.40 13.55 13.28
CA VAL A 543 26.94 13.64 13.45
C VAL A 543 26.49 15.10 13.50
N CYS A 544 27.20 15.96 14.24
CA CYS A 544 26.94 17.40 14.28
C CYS A 544 27.08 18.03 12.89
N ASN A 545 28.16 17.74 12.17
CA ASN A 545 28.39 18.24 10.81
C ASN A 545 27.31 17.76 9.82
N ALA A 546 26.95 16.47 9.87
CA ALA A 546 25.96 15.89 8.96
C ALA A 546 24.52 16.38 9.21
N LEU A 547 24.21 16.75 10.46
CA LEU A 547 22.90 17.27 10.85
C LEU A 547 22.85 18.81 10.85
N GLY A 548 23.96 19.47 10.48
CA GLY A 548 24.08 20.92 10.46
C GLY A 548 23.97 21.58 11.84
N TYR A 549 24.26 20.83 12.91
CA TYR A 549 24.16 21.26 14.30
C TYR A 549 25.52 21.78 14.78
N GLN A 550 25.57 23.04 15.23
CA GLN A 550 26.78 23.62 15.82
C GLN A 550 26.78 23.36 17.33
N HIS A 551 27.69 22.49 17.78
CA HIS A 551 27.90 22.27 19.20
C HIS A 551 28.78 23.40 19.77
N SER A 552 28.21 24.26 20.62
CA SER A 552 28.92 25.32 21.33
C SER A 552 29.72 24.75 22.51
N GLY A 553 30.72 23.94 22.19
CA GLY A 553 31.55 23.21 23.14
C GLY A 553 32.83 22.67 22.50
N VAL A 554 33.60 23.55 21.86
CA VAL A 554 35.06 23.42 21.63
C VAL A 554 35.68 24.78 21.91
#